data_AF-A0A8T5AUP5-F1
#
_entry.id   AF-A0A8T5AUP5-F1
#
_cell.length_a   1.000
_cell.length_b   1.000
_cell.length_c   1.000
_cell.angle_alpha   90.00
_cell.angle_beta   90.00
_cell.angle_gamma   90.00
#
_symmetry.space_group_name_H-M   'P 1'
#
loop_
_entity.id
_entity.type
_entity.pdbx_description
1 polymer ?
#
loop_
_entity_poly.entity_id
_entity_poly.type
_entity_poly.pdbx_seq_one_letter_code
_entity_poly.pdbx_strand_id
1 'polypeptide(L)'
;MGQTPYRRGRGREYYALRILRSEGWMCCRSAASHSPVDIFAGKDGEVLLVQVKGEKGRMGRGELQRFLSWVEAFNARGEIWYFTRKGVRRVDVGGSRRSEGRGDPREGSAVRF
;
A
#
# COMPACT_ATOMS: atom_id res chain seq x y z
N MET A 1 25.47 -14.73 12.45
CA MET A 1 25.52 -13.25 12.41
C MET A 1 24.10 -12.71 12.23
N GLY A 2 23.60 -11.96 13.22
CA GLY A 2 22.18 -11.57 13.30
C GLY A 2 21.78 -10.54 12.23
N GLN A 3 20.71 -10.85 11.47
CA GLN A 3 20.15 -9.92 10.48
C GLN A 3 19.63 -8.65 11.17
N THR A 4 20.12 -7.49 10.72
CA THR A 4 19.73 -6.17 11.24
C THR A 4 18.22 -5.91 11.07
N PRO A 5 17.59 -5.13 11.97
CA PRO A 5 16.17 -4.77 11.88
C PRO A 5 15.75 -4.25 10.50
N TYR A 6 16.64 -3.53 9.82
CA TYR A 6 16.46 -2.97 8.47
C TYR A 6 16.29 -4.05 7.38
N ARG A 7 17.05 -5.16 7.43
CA ARG A 7 16.91 -6.26 6.46
C ARG A 7 15.58 -7.01 6.63
N ARG A 8 15.08 -7.11 7.88
CA ARG A 8 13.79 -7.77 8.17
C ARG A 8 12.59 -6.93 7.73
N GLY A 9 12.69 -5.60 7.73
CA GLY A 9 11.66 -4.71 7.15
C GLY A 9 11.54 -4.92 5.64
N ARG A 10 12.69 -4.83 4.95
CA ARG A 10 12.80 -5.01 3.51
C ARG A 10 12.24 -6.34 2.99
N GLY A 11 12.49 -7.45 3.70
CA GLY A 11 11.95 -8.76 3.31
C GLY A 11 10.42 -8.83 3.34
N ARG A 12 9.76 -8.09 4.24
CA ARG A 12 8.29 -8.04 4.33
C ARG A 12 7.68 -7.21 3.22
N GLU A 13 8.29 -6.07 2.89
CA GLU A 13 7.88 -5.24 1.75
C GLU A 13 7.93 -6.03 0.45
N TYR A 14 9.02 -6.77 0.19
CA TYR A 14 9.12 -7.62 -0.99
C TYR A 14 8.09 -8.75 -0.99
N TYR A 15 7.74 -9.30 0.18
CA TYR A 15 6.69 -10.30 0.26
C TYR A 15 5.30 -9.70 -0.02
N ALA A 16 5.01 -8.51 0.51
CA ALA A 16 3.79 -7.76 0.21
C ALA A 16 3.66 -7.46 -1.29
N LEU A 17 4.74 -7.02 -1.95
CA LEU A 17 4.77 -6.83 -3.40
C LEU A 17 4.42 -8.11 -4.16
N ARG A 18 4.96 -9.26 -3.74
CA ARG A 18 4.68 -10.56 -4.38
C ARG A 18 3.20 -10.94 -4.28
N ILE A 19 2.62 -10.75 -3.10
CA ILE A 19 1.20 -11.01 -2.83
C ILE A 19 0.34 -10.10 -3.73
N LEU A 20 0.58 -8.79 -3.71
CA LEU A 20 -0.16 -7.83 -4.54
C LEU A 20 -0.06 -8.16 -6.04
N ARG A 21 1.13 -8.51 -6.53
CA ARG A 21 1.32 -8.92 -7.92
C ARG A 21 0.55 -10.19 -8.27
N SER A 22 0.55 -11.19 -7.39
CA SER A 22 -0.25 -12.41 -7.60
C SER A 22 -1.76 -12.15 -7.60
N GLU A 23 -2.20 -11.07 -6.96
CA GLU A 23 -3.59 -10.61 -6.96
C GLU A 23 -3.93 -9.69 -8.15
N GLY A 24 -2.97 -9.48 -9.07
CA GLY A 24 -3.15 -8.68 -10.29
C GLY A 24 -2.92 -7.18 -10.12
N TRP A 25 -2.35 -6.74 -8.99
CA TRP A 25 -2.01 -5.33 -8.80
C TRP A 25 -0.68 -4.98 -9.49
N MET A 26 -0.66 -3.82 -10.16
CA MET A 26 0.60 -3.16 -10.53
C MET A 26 1.11 -2.39 -9.32
N CYS A 27 2.33 -2.66 -8.84
CA CYS A 27 2.80 -2.08 -7.59
C CYS A 27 4.29 -1.70 -7.58
N CYS A 28 4.59 -0.61 -6.86
CA CYS A 28 5.94 -0.13 -6.60
C CYS A 28 6.13 0.12 -5.09
N ARG A 29 7.36 -0.07 -4.62
CA ARG A 29 7.74 0.28 -3.25
C ARG A 29 8.13 1.76 -3.21
N SER A 30 7.78 2.45 -2.13
CA SER A 30 8.33 3.78 -1.86
C SER A 30 9.86 3.72 -1.71
N ALA A 31 10.55 4.73 -2.25
CA ALA A 31 12.01 4.79 -2.23
C ALA A 31 12.58 5.29 -0.89
N ALA A 32 11.75 5.81 0.01
CA ALA A 32 12.18 6.57 1.18
C ALA A 32 11.68 5.97 2.50
N SER A 33 12.58 5.81 3.47
CA SER A 33 12.32 5.39 4.86
C SER A 33 11.48 6.37 5.70
N HIS A 34 10.99 7.46 5.09
CA HIS A 34 10.23 8.53 5.75
C HIS A 34 8.82 8.71 5.19
N SER A 35 8.45 7.96 4.14
CA SER A 35 7.08 7.96 3.64
C SER A 35 6.17 7.18 4.62
N PRO A 36 4.96 7.67 4.93
CA PRO A 36 3.96 6.91 5.68
C PRO A 36 3.30 5.80 4.83
N VAL A 37 3.77 5.59 3.60
CA VAL A 37 3.33 4.56 2.65
C VAL A 37 4.54 3.75 2.22
N ASP A 38 4.48 2.42 2.38
CA ASP A 38 5.53 1.50 1.93
C ASP A 38 5.32 1.06 0.47
N ILE A 39 4.07 0.87 0.05
CA ILE A 39 3.73 0.36 -1.28
C ILE A 39 2.58 1.16 -1.87
N PHE A 40 2.74 1.53 -3.14
CA PHE A 40 1.67 2.04 -4.00
C PHE A 40 1.27 0.92 -4.95
N ALA A 41 -0.03 0.69 -5.09
CA ALA A 41 -0.59 -0.31 -5.98
C ALA A 41 -1.77 0.26 -6.77
N GLY A 42 -1.91 -0.14 -8.03
CA GLY A 42 -3.02 0.22 -8.90
C GLY A 42 -3.61 -1.00 -9.59
N LYS A 43 -4.93 -1.06 -9.70
CA LYS A 43 -5.67 -2.13 -10.39
C LYS A 43 -7.06 -1.63 -10.77
N ASP A 44 -7.46 -1.81 -12.03
CA ASP A 44 -8.84 -1.53 -12.49
C ASP A 44 -9.36 -0.12 -12.13
N GLY A 45 -8.49 0.90 -12.17
CA GLY A 45 -8.84 2.28 -11.82
C GLY A 45 -8.85 2.60 -10.32
N GLU A 46 -8.56 1.60 -9.47
CA GLU A 46 -8.40 1.74 -8.03
C GLU A 46 -6.93 1.95 -7.65
N VAL A 47 -6.70 2.80 -6.65
CA VAL A 47 -5.40 3.00 -6.03
C VAL A 47 -5.43 2.41 -4.62
N LEU A 48 -4.45 1.61 -4.27
CA LEU A 48 -4.25 1.03 -2.95
C LEU A 48 -2.91 1.49 -2.39
N LEU A 49 -2.97 2.12 -1.22
CA LEU A 49 -1.79 2.45 -0.42
C LEU A 49 -1.65 1.45 0.72
N VAL A 50 -0.45 0.91 0.90
CA VAL A 50 -0.17 -0.08 1.94
C VAL A 50 0.96 0.40 2.84
N GLN A 51 0.73 0.35 4.15
CA GLN A 51 1.77 0.41 5.16
C GLN A 51 1.99 -0.99 5.75
N VAL A 52 3.23 -1.46 5.74
CA VAL A 52 3.66 -2.74 6.28
C VAL A 52 4.21 -2.56 7.70
N LYS A 53 3.79 -3.46 8.59
CA LYS A 53 4.30 -3.58 9.96
C LYS A 53 4.67 -5.03 10.27
N GLY A 54 5.64 -5.20 11.17
CA GLY A 54 5.92 -6.51 11.76
C GLY A 54 4.87 -6.89 12.82
N GLU A 55 4.92 -8.13 13.30
CA GLU A 55 4.01 -8.69 14.31
C GLU A 55 3.82 -7.81 15.56
N LYS A 56 4.90 -7.23 16.07
CA LYS A 56 4.89 -6.33 17.24
C LYS A 56 4.82 -4.83 16.85
N GLY A 57 4.85 -4.53 15.56
CA GLY A 57 4.76 -3.16 15.06
C GLY A 57 3.37 -2.61 15.33
N ARG A 58 3.30 -1.47 16.01
CA ARG A 58 2.05 -0.74 16.23
C ARG A 58 2.02 0.48 15.33
N MET A 59 0.85 0.79 14.79
CA MET A 59 0.60 2.07 14.12
C MET A 59 0.31 3.10 15.21
N GLY A 60 1.19 4.08 15.39
CA GLY A 60 0.94 5.19 16.31
C GLY A 60 -0.13 6.13 15.75
N ARG A 61 -0.85 6.87 16.62
CA ARG A 61 -1.91 7.80 16.18
C ARG A 61 -1.41 8.82 15.15
N GLY A 62 -0.25 9.44 15.39
CA GLY A 62 0.33 10.41 14.45
C GLY A 62 0.83 9.80 13.14
N GLU A 63 1.26 8.54 13.16
CA GLU A 63 1.64 7.80 11.95
C GLU A 63 0.39 7.44 11.13
N LEU A 64 -0.65 6.95 11.81
CA LEU A 64 -1.95 6.68 11.19
C LEU A 64 -2.53 7.95 10.55
N GLN A 65 -2.49 9.09 11.24
CA GLN A 65 -2.99 10.35 10.68
C GLN A 65 -2.26 10.74 9.40
N ARG A 66 -0.92 10.64 9.37
CA ARG A 66 -0.14 10.91 8.16
C ARG A 66 -0.47 9.93 7.03
N PHE A 67 -0.62 8.65 7.34
CA PHE A 67 -1.02 7.66 6.34
C PHE A 67 -2.40 7.97 5.77
N LEU A 68 -3.37 8.31 6.61
CA LEU A 68 -4.72 8.68 6.19
C LEU A 68 -4.73 9.95 5.31
N SER A 69 -3.90 10.94 5.61
CA SER A 69 -3.75 12.12 4.74
C SER A 69 -3.25 11.75 3.33
N TRP A 70 -2.40 10.74 3.20
CA TRP A 70 -2.00 10.23 1.88
C TRP A 70 -3.13 9.45 1.21
N VAL A 71 -3.85 8.62 1.95
CA VAL A 71 -5.04 7.90 1.44
C VAL A 71 -6.05 8.88 0.85
N GLU A 72 -6.32 9.98 1.57
CA GLU A 72 -7.20 11.05 1.11
C GLU A 72 -6.64 11.78 -0.12
N ALA A 73 -5.39 12.24 -0.07
CA ALA A 73 -4.77 13.00 -1.16
C ALA A 73 -4.71 12.23 -2.49
N PHE A 74 -4.60 10.90 -2.44
CA PHE A 74 -4.56 10.04 -3.62
C PHE A 74 -5.93 9.47 -4.00
N ASN A 75 -7.00 9.84 -3.27
CA ASN A 75 -8.31 9.21 -3.38
C ASN A 75 -8.24 7.67 -3.43
N ALA A 76 -7.41 7.12 -2.55
CA ALA A 76 -7.03 5.72 -2.55
C ALA A 76 -7.78 4.94 -1.47
N ARG A 77 -7.68 3.61 -1.54
CA ARG A 77 -7.95 2.71 -0.43
C ARG A 77 -6.69 2.59 0.42
N GLY A 78 -6.83 2.67 1.74
CA GLY A 78 -5.72 2.48 2.68
C GLY A 78 -5.77 1.11 3.36
N GLU A 79 -4.66 0.38 3.38
CA GLU A 79 -4.51 -0.82 4.19
C GLU A 79 -3.23 -0.83 5.03
N ILE A 80 -3.33 -1.38 6.25
CA ILE A 80 -2.18 -1.66 7.12
C ILE A 80 -1.98 -3.18 7.22
N TRP A 81 -0.81 -3.66 6.83
CA TRP A 81 -0.48 -5.08 6.77
C TRP A 81 0.43 -5.47 7.92
N TYR A 82 -0.04 -6.37 8.77
CA TYR A 82 0.72 -6.92 9.89
C TYR A 82 1.24 -8.31 9.55
N PHE A 83 2.55 -8.45 9.40
CA PHE A 83 3.21 -9.74 9.14
C PHE A 83 3.49 -10.45 10.47
N THR A 84 2.69 -11.48 10.73
CA THR A 84 2.78 -12.35 11.92
C THR A 84 3.44 -13.68 11.57
N ARG A 85 3.73 -14.51 12.58
CA ARG A 85 4.19 -15.89 12.33
C ARG A 85 3.15 -16.76 11.61
N LYS A 86 1.85 -16.41 11.71
CA LYS A 86 0.73 -17.18 11.14
C LYS A 86 0.33 -16.71 9.73
N GLY A 87 0.96 -15.66 9.21
CA GLY A 87 0.61 -15.07 7.92
C GLY A 87 0.44 -13.55 7.98
N VAL A 88 -0.29 -12.99 7.02
CA VAL A 88 -0.49 -11.55 6.85
C VAL A 88 -1.90 -11.17 7.26
N ARG A 89 -2.03 -10.31 8.27
CA ARG A 89 -3.31 -9.71 8.65
C ARG A 89 -3.42 -8.32 8.02
N ARG A 90 -4.43 -8.11 7.17
CA ARG A 90 -4.71 -6.82 6.52
C ARG A 90 -5.80 -6.09 7.30
N VAL A 91 -5.60 -4.81 7.55
CA VAL A 91 -6.60 -3.93 8.19
C VAL A 91 -6.91 -2.81 7.21
N ASP A 92 -8.14 -2.79 6.73
CA ASP A 92 -8.68 -1.67 5.95
C ASP A 92 -8.89 -0.47 6.88
N VAL A 93 -8.35 0.68 6.51
CA VAL A 93 -8.50 1.93 7.29
C VAL A 93 -9.41 2.95 6.61
N GLY A 94 -10.14 2.53 5.57
CA GLY A 94 -11.01 3.37 4.78
C GLY A 94 -10.31 4.04 3.60
N GLY A 95 -11.05 4.94 2.95
CA GLY A 95 -10.70 5.54 1.67
C GLY A 95 -11.87 5.50 0.70
N SER A 96 -11.70 6.11 -0.47
CA SER A 96 -12.73 6.09 -1.52
C SER A 96 -12.93 4.66 -2.01
N ARG A 97 -14.04 4.02 -1.62
CA ARG A 97 -14.57 2.87 -2.36
C ARG A 97 -15.37 3.44 -3.51
N ARG A 98 -14.79 3.55 -4.71
CA ARG A 98 -15.63 3.73 -5.89
C ARG A 98 -16.23 2.39 -6.28
N SER A 99 -17.23 1.95 -5.53
CA SER A 99 -18.22 1.04 -6.07
C SER A 99 -19.26 1.85 -6.84
N GLU A 100 -19.34 1.56 -8.14
CA GLU A 100 -20.46 1.73 -9.09
C GLU A 100 -20.17 2.64 -10.29
N GLY A 101 -19.92 1.95 -11.42
CA GLY A 101 -20.27 2.35 -12.79
C GLY A 101 -19.65 3.62 -13.34
N ARG A 102 -18.76 3.47 -14.34
CA ARG A 102 -18.77 4.21 -15.63
C ARG A 102 -17.36 4.33 -16.24
N GLY A 103 -17.29 3.99 -17.54
CA GLY A 103 -16.49 4.68 -18.55
C GLY A 103 -14.98 4.40 -18.58
N ASP A 104 -14.53 3.84 -19.70
CA ASP A 104 -13.11 3.77 -20.06
C ASP A 104 -12.50 5.19 -20.12
N PRO A 105 -11.45 5.51 -19.33
CA PRO A 105 -10.77 6.81 -19.39
C PRO A 105 -9.95 7.03 -20.68
N ARG A 106 -9.89 6.03 -21.58
CA ARG A 106 -9.14 6.13 -22.84
C ARG A 106 -9.76 7.05 -23.89
N GLU A 107 -10.98 7.54 -23.69
CA GLU A 107 -11.51 8.65 -24.47
C GLU A 107 -11.06 9.99 -23.87
N GLY A 108 -9.88 10.48 -24.26
CA GLY A 108 -9.60 11.92 -24.12
C GLY A 108 -8.22 12.37 -23.68
N SER A 109 -7.18 11.52 -23.66
CA SER A 109 -5.82 12.05 -23.51
C SER A 109 -4.79 11.26 -24.31
N ALA A 110 -4.61 11.69 -25.56
CA ALA A 110 -3.38 11.44 -26.28
C ALA A 110 -2.27 12.25 -25.59
N VAL A 111 -1.52 11.61 -24.70
CA VAL A 111 -0.20 12.11 -24.31
C VAL A 111 0.69 11.95 -25.55
N ARG A 112 0.88 13.05 -26.28
CA ARG A 112 1.86 13.13 -27.36
C ARG A 112 3.24 13.27 -26.72
N PHE A 113 4.14 12.36 -27.07
CA PHE A 113 5.57 12.49 -26.83
C PHE A 113 6.18 13.49 -27.81
#